data_AF-M1D6Q9-F1
#
_entry.id   AF-M1D6Q9-F1
#
_cell.length_a   1.000
_cell.length_b   1.000
_cell.length_c   1.000
_cell.angle_alpha   90.00
_cell.angle_beta   90.00
_cell.angle_gamma   90.00
#
_symmetry.space_group_name_H-M   'P 1'
#
loop_
_entity.id
_entity.type
_entity.pdbx_description
1 polymer ?
#
loop_
_entity_poly.entity_id
_entity_poly.type
_entity_poly.pdbx_seq_one_letter_code
_entity_poly.pdbx_strand_id
1 'polypeptide(L)'
;MLKEAKKAAALAAGADWKSDDSDSEFPEEHVYREPPLPDLLKDEEHLCLIVDLCKALISLQRYWDALEIINLCLKLASSTLSVEKKEELQALGAQVGYNIADPIHGFDCARSIVGQHPYSFAAWNCYYKVISRLDNRHSKHSKFLSHMRAKHKDCIPPIIIAGHQFTTISHHQDAAREYLEAYKLMPDNQLINLCVGSAIVNVALGFRLLNKHQCVLQGMAFLHNNLRLSGNSQEALFNFGRACHHVGLVSEAAIYYQRVLDTHEDDYPIPKLPNENLDPVENRKPGYCDLRREAAYNLHLIYKNSGAHDLARQILKDYCTV
;
A
#
# COMPACT_ATOMS: atom_id res chain seq x y z
N MET A 1 0.19 -8.28 -39.56
CA MET A 1 1.31 -9.16 -39.97
C MET A 1 1.19 -10.58 -39.38
N LEU A 2 1.57 -10.88 -38.12
CA LEU A 2 1.59 -12.27 -37.62
C LEU A 2 0.18 -12.88 -37.34
N LYS A 3 -0.78 -12.05 -36.91
CA LYS A 3 -2.16 -12.48 -36.60
C LYS A 3 -2.96 -12.78 -37.88
N GLU A 4 -2.71 -12.04 -38.95
CA GLU A 4 -3.33 -12.22 -40.27
C GLU A 4 -2.80 -13.47 -40.99
N ALA A 5 -1.49 -13.75 -40.88
CA ALA A 5 -0.90 -14.96 -41.43
C ALA A 5 -1.48 -16.24 -40.78
N LYS A 6 -1.73 -16.20 -39.46
CA LYS A 6 -2.36 -17.31 -38.72
C LYS A 6 -3.84 -17.49 -39.07
N LYS A 7 -4.56 -16.38 -39.34
CA LYS A 7 -5.96 -16.40 -39.79
C LYS A 7 -6.11 -17.02 -41.19
N ALA A 8 -5.20 -16.72 -42.10
CA ALA A 8 -5.18 -17.30 -43.44
C ALA A 8 -4.86 -18.80 -43.43
N ALA A 9 -3.98 -19.25 -42.54
CA ALA A 9 -3.64 -20.67 -42.39
C ALA A 9 -4.79 -21.52 -41.82
N ALA A 10 -5.58 -20.97 -40.90
CA ALA A 10 -6.73 -21.68 -40.30
C ALA A 10 -7.88 -21.89 -41.30
N LEU A 11 -8.18 -20.87 -42.13
CA LEU A 11 -9.18 -20.94 -43.19
C LEU A 11 -8.83 -21.94 -44.29
N ALA A 12 -7.55 -22.08 -44.63
CA ALA A 12 -7.08 -23.05 -45.62
C ALA A 12 -7.16 -24.51 -45.14
N ALA A 13 -7.20 -24.74 -43.82
CA ALA A 13 -7.26 -26.07 -43.21
C ALA A 13 -8.70 -26.56 -42.94
N GLY A 14 -9.72 -25.78 -43.30
CA GLY A 14 -11.13 -26.16 -43.09
C GLY A 14 -11.56 -26.22 -41.62
N ALA A 15 -10.78 -25.64 -40.70
CA ALA A 15 -11.10 -25.58 -39.28
C ALA A 15 -11.73 -24.22 -38.94
N ASP A 16 -12.82 -24.26 -38.17
CA ASP A 16 -13.55 -23.07 -37.74
C ASP A 16 -12.72 -22.31 -36.70
N TRP A 17 -12.28 -21.09 -37.04
CA TRP A 17 -11.46 -20.27 -36.15
C TRP A 17 -12.33 -19.67 -35.05
N LYS A 18 -12.31 -20.27 -33.85
CA LYS A 18 -12.83 -19.62 -32.65
C LYS A 18 -11.81 -18.61 -32.12
N SER A 19 -12.11 -17.35 -32.36
CA SER A 19 -11.50 -16.21 -31.71
C SER A 19 -11.91 -16.18 -30.24
N ASP A 20 -10.93 -16.22 -29.32
CA ASP A 20 -11.16 -16.04 -27.87
C ASP A 20 -11.06 -14.55 -27.47
N ASP A 21 -11.08 -13.63 -28.45
CA ASP A 21 -11.31 -12.21 -28.22
C ASP A 21 -12.84 -11.97 -28.22
N SER A 22 -13.49 -12.07 -27.06
CA SER A 22 -14.85 -11.54 -26.85
C SER A 22 -14.80 -10.16 -26.19
N ASP A 23 -14.13 -9.22 -26.85
CA ASP A 23 -14.42 -7.80 -26.73
C ASP A 23 -14.85 -7.32 -28.12
N SER A 24 -16.03 -7.80 -28.53
CA SER A 24 -16.77 -7.23 -29.66
C SER A 24 -17.64 -6.10 -29.09
N GLU A 25 -17.04 -4.93 -28.89
CA GLU A 25 -17.83 -3.68 -28.90
C GLU A 25 -18.47 -3.58 -30.29
N PHE A 26 -19.73 -3.99 -30.38
CA PHE A 26 -20.60 -3.48 -31.43
C PHE A 26 -20.59 -1.96 -31.30
N PRO A 27 -20.49 -1.19 -32.40
CA PRO A 27 -20.83 0.22 -32.34
C PRO A 27 -22.33 0.26 -32.08
N GLU A 28 -22.72 0.36 -30.81
CA GLU A 28 -24.06 0.83 -30.48
C GLU A 28 -24.15 2.22 -31.10
N GLU A 29 -24.93 2.32 -32.17
CA GLU A 29 -25.53 3.60 -32.55
C GLU A 29 -26.10 4.18 -31.26
N HIS A 30 -25.50 5.27 -30.78
CA HIS A 30 -26.05 6.06 -29.70
C HIS A 30 -27.36 6.67 -30.21
N VAL A 31 -28.42 5.86 -30.17
CA VAL A 31 -29.79 6.34 -30.20
C VAL A 31 -29.89 7.27 -29.02
N TYR A 32 -30.02 8.57 -29.30
CA TYR A 32 -30.28 9.57 -28.29
C TYR A 32 -31.64 9.24 -27.66
N ARG A 33 -31.64 8.39 -26.64
CA ARG A 33 -32.83 8.15 -25.82
C ARG A 33 -33.00 9.39 -24.97
N GLU A 34 -34.12 10.06 -25.12
CA GLU A 34 -34.53 11.05 -24.14
C GLU A 34 -34.49 10.38 -22.76
N PRO A 35 -33.76 10.97 -21.79
CA PRO A 35 -33.73 10.42 -20.46
C PRO A 35 -35.16 10.34 -19.93
N PRO A 36 -35.54 9.26 -19.23
CA PRO A 36 -36.91 9.06 -18.76
C PRO A 36 -37.40 10.20 -17.84
N LEU A 37 -36.47 11.01 -17.30
CA LEU A 37 -36.71 12.21 -16.52
C LEU A 37 -35.76 13.34 -16.99
N PRO A 38 -36.12 14.10 -18.05
CA PRO A 38 -35.21 15.07 -18.68
C PRO A 38 -34.92 16.33 -17.86
N ASP A 39 -35.75 16.62 -16.84
CA ASP A 39 -35.62 17.80 -15.99
C ASP A 39 -35.13 17.50 -14.57
N LEU A 40 -34.87 16.22 -14.25
CA LEU A 40 -34.45 15.77 -12.92
C LEU A 40 -33.16 16.48 -12.45
N LEU A 41 -32.22 16.72 -13.35
CA LEU A 41 -30.92 17.34 -13.03
C LEU A 41 -30.86 18.83 -13.33
N LYS A 42 -31.98 19.45 -13.74
CA LYS A 42 -32.06 20.88 -14.07
C LYS A 42 -32.62 21.73 -12.94
N ASP A 43 -33.43 21.12 -12.08
CA ASP A 43 -34.04 21.78 -10.93
C ASP A 43 -33.09 21.76 -9.71
N GLU A 44 -32.95 22.90 -9.05
CA GLU A 44 -32.15 23.01 -7.84
C GLU A 44 -32.72 22.19 -6.67
N GLU A 45 -34.05 22.04 -6.57
CA GLU A 45 -34.69 21.24 -5.52
C GLU A 45 -34.38 19.76 -5.67
N HIS A 46 -34.39 19.24 -6.90
CA HIS A 46 -33.99 17.85 -7.18
C HIS A 46 -32.52 17.59 -6.87
N LEU A 47 -31.64 18.55 -7.16
CA LEU A 47 -30.22 18.44 -6.81
C LEU A 47 -30.00 18.43 -5.29
N CYS A 48 -30.79 19.20 -4.51
CA CYS A 48 -30.76 19.12 -3.05
C CYS A 48 -31.20 17.72 -2.56
N LEU A 49 -32.28 17.18 -3.12
CA LEU A 49 -32.76 15.84 -2.77
C LEU A 49 -31.72 14.75 -3.08
N ILE A 50 -30.95 14.89 -4.17
CA ILE A 50 -29.85 13.96 -4.50
C ILE A 50 -28.74 14.05 -3.45
N VAL A 51 -28.36 15.26 -3.02
CA VAL A 51 -27.36 15.44 -1.95
C VAL A 51 -27.85 14.82 -0.64
N ASP A 52 -29.11 15.04 -0.26
CA ASP A 52 -29.70 14.47 0.95
C ASP A 52 -29.83 12.95 0.89
N LEU A 53 -30.15 12.40 -0.29
CA LEU A 53 -30.14 10.96 -0.53
C LEU A 53 -28.72 10.39 -0.32
N CYS A 54 -27.69 11.05 -0.86
CA CYS A 54 -26.30 10.63 -0.65
C CYS A 54 -25.92 10.65 0.83
N LYS A 55 -26.30 11.70 1.58
CA LYS A 55 -26.09 11.79 3.04
C LYS A 55 -26.81 10.67 3.79
N ALA A 56 -28.06 10.38 3.43
CA ALA A 56 -28.85 9.30 4.03
C ALA A 56 -28.21 7.93 3.75
N LEU A 57 -27.80 7.67 2.50
CA LEU A 57 -27.11 6.42 2.11
C LEU A 57 -25.79 6.25 2.88
N ILE A 58 -25.02 7.34 3.07
CA ILE A 58 -23.81 7.34 3.90
C ILE A 58 -24.14 6.97 5.35
N SER A 59 -25.18 7.57 5.95
CA SER A 59 -25.58 7.27 7.33
C SER A 59 -26.03 5.81 7.52
N LEU A 60 -26.61 5.21 6.48
CA LEU A 60 -27.02 3.80 6.45
C LEU A 60 -25.89 2.86 6.05
N GLN A 61 -24.65 3.36 5.90
CA GLN A 61 -23.48 2.61 5.45
C GLN A 61 -23.60 2.02 4.03
N ARG A 62 -24.55 2.52 3.22
CA ARG A 62 -24.74 2.15 1.81
C ARG A 62 -23.83 3.00 0.92
N TYR A 63 -22.52 2.87 1.15
CA TYR A 63 -21.49 3.72 0.57
C TYR A 63 -21.46 3.66 -0.97
N TRP A 64 -21.58 2.49 -1.58
CA TRP A 64 -21.50 2.38 -3.05
C TRP A 64 -22.67 3.06 -3.77
N ASP A 65 -23.90 2.89 -3.29
CA ASP A 65 -25.08 3.56 -3.85
C ASP A 65 -24.90 5.08 -3.79
N ALA A 66 -24.35 5.60 -2.68
CA ALA A 66 -24.01 7.01 -2.55
C ALA A 66 -22.94 7.42 -3.58
N LEU A 67 -21.86 6.64 -3.72
CA LEU A 67 -20.75 6.97 -4.64
C LEU A 67 -21.18 6.96 -6.11
N GLU A 68 -22.00 5.99 -6.51
CA GLU A 68 -22.50 5.88 -7.87
C GLU A 68 -23.37 7.08 -8.21
N ILE A 69 -24.31 7.43 -7.33
CA ILE A 69 -25.17 8.61 -7.49
C ILE A 69 -24.32 9.89 -7.52
N ILE A 70 -23.32 10.03 -6.65
CA ILE A 70 -22.40 11.19 -6.64
C ILE A 70 -21.64 11.30 -7.96
N ASN A 71 -21.04 10.21 -8.46
CA ASN A 71 -20.27 10.22 -9.70
C ASN A 71 -21.16 10.49 -10.92
N LEU A 72 -22.34 9.89 -10.97
CA LEU A 72 -23.33 10.13 -12.03
C LEU A 72 -23.80 11.59 -12.00
N CYS A 73 -24.07 12.14 -10.83
CA CYS A 73 -24.47 13.54 -10.67
C CYS A 73 -23.34 14.50 -11.10
N LEU A 74 -22.11 14.28 -10.65
CA LEU A 74 -20.95 15.08 -11.05
C LEU A 74 -20.65 15.00 -12.55
N LYS A 75 -20.91 13.86 -13.20
CA LYS A 75 -20.70 13.67 -14.64
C LYS A 75 -21.81 14.31 -15.47
N LEU A 76 -23.07 14.10 -15.09
CA LEU A 76 -24.25 14.48 -15.88
C LEU A 76 -24.72 15.92 -15.61
N ALA A 77 -24.50 16.45 -14.41
CA ALA A 77 -24.93 17.78 -14.00
C ALA A 77 -23.76 18.77 -13.83
N SER A 78 -22.58 18.49 -14.42
CA SER A 78 -21.36 19.30 -14.25
C SER A 78 -21.53 20.78 -14.64
N SER A 79 -22.44 21.09 -15.57
CA SER A 79 -22.76 22.45 -16.03
C SER A 79 -23.89 23.13 -15.24
N THR A 80 -24.71 22.35 -14.53
CA THR A 80 -25.92 22.82 -13.83
C THR A 80 -25.69 22.95 -12.32
N LEU A 81 -24.71 22.21 -11.78
CA LEU A 81 -24.35 22.28 -10.37
C LEU A 81 -23.74 23.65 -10.03
N SER A 82 -24.30 24.30 -9.01
CA SER A 82 -23.64 25.41 -8.31
C SER A 82 -22.27 24.96 -7.79
N VAL A 83 -21.33 25.90 -7.65
CA VAL A 83 -19.99 25.64 -7.11
C VAL A 83 -20.05 24.95 -5.74
N GLU A 84 -20.91 25.42 -4.84
CA GLU A 84 -21.07 24.88 -3.47
C GLU A 84 -21.52 23.40 -3.47
N LYS A 85 -22.58 23.06 -4.21
CA LYS A 85 -23.07 21.65 -4.30
C LYS A 85 -22.05 20.71 -4.96
N LYS A 86 -21.27 21.22 -5.90
CA LYS A 86 -20.20 20.44 -6.53
C LYS A 86 -19.11 20.09 -5.52
N GLU A 87 -18.69 21.06 -4.72
CA GLU A 87 -17.74 20.85 -3.62
C GLU A 87 -18.31 19.90 -2.57
N GLU A 88 -19.60 20.03 -2.22
CA GLU A 88 -20.27 19.16 -1.26
C GLU A 88 -20.35 17.70 -1.75
N LEU A 89 -20.77 17.47 -2.99
CA LEU A 89 -20.79 16.12 -3.59
C LEU A 89 -19.40 15.52 -3.69
N GLN A 90 -18.39 16.32 -4.01
CA GLN A 90 -16.99 15.88 -4.02
C GLN A 90 -16.51 15.49 -2.62
N ALA A 91 -16.87 16.27 -1.59
CA ALA A 91 -16.56 15.96 -0.21
C ALA A 91 -17.25 14.67 0.26
N LEU A 92 -18.53 14.49 -0.04
CA LEU A 92 -19.28 13.26 0.24
C LEU A 92 -18.67 12.07 -0.50
N GLY A 93 -18.28 12.22 -1.77
CA GLY A 93 -17.65 11.16 -2.57
C GLY A 93 -16.30 10.72 -1.98
N ALA A 94 -15.51 11.68 -1.50
CA ALA A 94 -14.25 11.41 -0.81
C ALA A 94 -14.46 10.71 0.55
N GLN A 95 -15.53 11.04 1.28
CA GLN A 95 -15.90 10.37 2.54
C GLN A 95 -16.35 8.92 2.29
N VAL A 96 -17.23 8.74 1.31
CA VAL A 96 -17.79 7.45 0.90
C VAL A 96 -16.70 6.50 0.42
N GLY A 97 -15.87 6.94 -0.52
CA GLY A 97 -14.83 6.12 -1.13
C GLY A 97 -13.81 5.56 -0.15
N TYR A 98 -13.68 6.21 1.01
CA TYR A 98 -12.82 5.80 2.10
C TYR A 98 -13.46 4.73 3.02
N ASN A 99 -14.79 4.82 3.23
CA ASN A 99 -15.55 3.93 4.11
C ASN A 99 -16.02 2.63 3.44
N ILE A 100 -15.84 2.48 2.12
CA ILE A 100 -16.14 1.24 1.41
C ILE A 100 -15.20 0.14 1.93
N ALA A 101 -15.75 -0.68 2.83
CA ALA A 101 -15.13 -1.89 3.37
C ALA A 101 -15.07 -3.02 2.33
N ASP A 102 -15.68 -2.85 1.14
CA ASP A 102 -15.53 -3.76 0.02
C ASP A 102 -14.18 -3.52 -0.69
N PRO A 103 -13.25 -4.48 -0.63
CA PRO A 103 -11.92 -4.34 -1.20
C PRO A 103 -11.92 -4.01 -2.71
N ILE A 104 -12.91 -4.51 -3.48
CA ILE A 104 -12.96 -4.32 -4.94
C ILE A 104 -13.41 -2.90 -5.28
N HIS A 105 -14.38 -2.36 -4.54
CA HIS A 105 -14.95 -1.04 -4.81
C HIS A 105 -14.11 0.10 -4.22
N GLY A 106 -13.46 -0.10 -3.07
CA GLY A 106 -12.49 0.86 -2.52
C GLY A 106 -11.30 1.09 -3.45
N PHE A 107 -10.93 0.07 -4.24
CA PHE A 107 -9.81 0.14 -5.19
C PHE A 107 -10.03 1.19 -6.28
N ASP A 108 -11.23 1.23 -6.88
CA ASP A 108 -11.52 2.15 -7.98
C ASP A 108 -11.56 3.61 -7.51
N CYS A 109 -12.06 3.87 -6.29
CA CYS A 109 -12.00 5.21 -5.70
C CYS A 109 -10.56 5.64 -5.43
N ALA A 110 -9.78 4.82 -4.74
CA ALA A 110 -8.39 5.16 -4.44
C ALA A 110 -7.56 5.37 -5.71
N ARG A 111 -7.84 4.59 -6.77
CA ARG A 111 -7.25 4.75 -8.10
C ARG A 111 -7.58 6.12 -8.71
N SER A 112 -8.83 6.56 -8.60
CA SER A 112 -9.26 7.89 -9.07
C SER A 112 -8.53 9.02 -8.36
N ILE A 113 -8.43 8.94 -7.02
CA ILE A 113 -7.73 9.94 -6.20
C ILE A 113 -6.25 10.04 -6.58
N VAL A 114 -5.57 8.90 -6.74
CA VAL A 114 -4.18 8.85 -7.22
C VAL A 114 -4.06 9.41 -8.64
N GLY A 115 -5.03 9.16 -9.52
CA GLY A 115 -5.06 9.70 -10.87
C GLY A 115 -5.13 11.24 -10.90
N GLN A 116 -5.86 11.84 -9.95
CA GLN A 116 -5.97 13.29 -9.79
C GLN A 116 -4.75 13.90 -9.10
N HIS A 117 -4.17 13.18 -8.13
CA HIS A 117 -3.05 13.65 -7.32
C HIS A 117 -1.86 12.67 -7.34
N PRO A 118 -1.20 12.46 -8.49
CA PRO A 118 -0.19 11.41 -8.67
C PRO A 118 1.07 11.59 -7.83
N TYR A 119 1.37 12.79 -7.33
CA TYR A 119 2.54 13.08 -6.48
C TYR A 119 2.19 13.23 -4.99
N SER A 120 0.94 12.97 -4.59
CA SER A 120 0.52 13.03 -3.19
C SER A 120 0.81 11.72 -2.45
N PHE A 121 1.71 11.76 -1.47
CA PHE A 121 1.96 10.61 -0.59
C PHE A 121 0.69 10.15 0.14
N ALA A 122 -0.17 11.09 0.56
CA ALA A 122 -1.42 10.75 1.24
C ALA A 122 -2.37 9.97 0.32
N ALA A 123 -2.48 10.34 -0.96
CA ALA A 123 -3.27 9.61 -1.94
C ALA A 123 -2.75 8.18 -2.13
N TRP A 124 -1.44 8.02 -2.25
CA TRP A 124 -0.81 6.70 -2.36
C TRP A 124 -0.89 5.86 -1.09
N ASN A 125 -0.83 6.47 0.09
CA ASN A 125 -1.02 5.77 1.35
C ASN A 125 -2.45 5.25 1.47
N CYS A 126 -3.45 6.05 1.06
CA CYS A 126 -4.84 5.60 0.97
C CYS A 126 -4.99 4.42 0.00
N TYR A 127 -4.38 4.53 -1.19
CA TYR A 127 -4.34 3.45 -2.16
C TYR A 127 -3.70 2.18 -1.61
N TYR A 128 -2.54 2.30 -0.96
CA TYR A 128 -1.82 1.17 -0.40
C TYR A 128 -2.61 0.48 0.73
N LYS A 129 -3.29 1.27 1.58
CA LYS A 129 -4.17 0.75 2.62
C LYS A 129 -5.31 -0.10 2.04
N VAL A 130 -5.94 0.36 0.97
CA VAL A 130 -7.00 -0.40 0.28
C VAL A 130 -6.46 -1.69 -0.32
N ILE A 131 -5.36 -1.62 -1.07
CA ILE A 131 -4.83 -2.81 -1.76
C ILE A 131 -4.22 -3.83 -0.79
N SER A 132 -3.75 -3.41 0.39
CA SER A 132 -3.26 -4.34 1.41
C SER A 132 -4.35 -5.27 1.97
N ARG A 133 -5.63 -4.92 1.79
CA ARG A 133 -6.80 -5.74 2.19
C ARG A 133 -7.32 -6.63 1.07
N LEU A 134 -6.84 -6.43 -0.18
CA LEU A 134 -7.21 -7.24 -1.33
C LEU A 134 -6.34 -8.50 -1.41
N ASP A 135 -6.88 -9.61 -1.92
CA ASP A 135 -6.07 -10.79 -2.23
C ASP A 135 -5.00 -10.42 -3.29
N ASN A 136 -3.80 -10.99 -3.17
CA ASN A 136 -2.61 -10.72 -3.97
C ASN A 136 -2.78 -10.98 -5.48
N ARG A 137 -3.94 -11.52 -5.90
CA ARG A 137 -4.28 -11.88 -7.28
C ARG A 137 -5.07 -10.81 -8.05
N HIS A 138 -5.19 -9.60 -7.53
CA HIS A 138 -5.95 -8.54 -8.20
C HIS A 138 -5.19 -7.96 -9.42
N SER A 139 -5.40 -8.54 -10.60
CA SER A 139 -4.69 -8.18 -11.85
C SER A 139 -4.83 -6.70 -12.25
N LYS A 140 -5.92 -6.02 -11.85
CA LYS A 140 -6.13 -4.59 -12.12
C LYS A 140 -5.11 -3.70 -11.38
N HIS A 141 -4.66 -4.10 -10.20
CA HIS A 141 -3.68 -3.36 -9.40
C HIS A 141 -2.32 -3.30 -10.11
N SER A 142 -1.79 -4.43 -10.57
CA SER A 142 -0.51 -4.49 -11.29
C SER A 142 -0.53 -3.72 -12.61
N LYS A 143 -1.66 -3.75 -13.35
CA LYS A 143 -1.85 -2.94 -14.57
C LYS A 143 -1.83 -1.44 -14.24
N PHE A 144 -2.51 -1.03 -13.18
CA PHE A 144 -2.53 0.38 -12.76
C PHE A 144 -1.15 0.87 -12.33
N LEU A 145 -0.42 0.13 -11.49
CA LEU A 145 0.94 0.50 -11.09
C LEU A 145 1.86 0.64 -12.30
N SER A 146 1.82 -0.32 -13.23
CA SER A 146 2.60 -0.24 -14.47
C SER A 146 2.28 1.02 -15.28
N HIS A 147 0.99 1.36 -15.43
CA HIS A 147 0.57 2.58 -16.11
C HIS A 147 1.11 3.83 -15.40
N MET A 148 0.94 3.92 -14.08
CA MET A 148 1.40 5.07 -13.29
C MET A 148 2.92 5.25 -13.37
N ARG A 149 3.70 4.16 -13.33
CA ARG A 149 5.16 4.19 -13.48
C ARG A 149 5.60 4.62 -14.88
N ALA A 150 4.89 4.19 -15.91
CA ALA A 150 5.19 4.60 -17.29
C ALA A 150 4.92 6.10 -17.52
N LYS A 151 3.83 6.60 -16.92
CA LYS A 151 3.39 7.99 -17.04
C LYS A 151 4.19 8.96 -16.15
N HIS A 152 4.50 8.54 -14.92
CA HIS A 152 5.18 9.35 -13.89
C HIS A 152 6.43 8.61 -13.38
N LYS A 153 7.51 8.69 -14.15
CA LYS A 153 8.75 7.92 -13.91
C LYS A 153 9.49 8.31 -12.63
N ASP A 154 9.28 9.54 -12.17
CA ASP A 154 9.87 10.12 -10.96
C ASP A 154 8.97 9.97 -9.72
N CYS A 155 7.78 9.36 -9.87
CA CYS A 155 6.88 9.13 -8.76
C CYS A 155 7.30 7.88 -7.97
N ILE A 156 7.75 8.10 -6.73
CA ILE A 156 8.34 7.07 -5.87
C ILE A 156 7.33 6.07 -5.28
N PRO A 157 6.15 6.48 -4.76
CA PRO A 157 5.20 5.56 -4.17
C PRO A 157 4.85 4.32 -5.01
N PRO A 158 4.52 4.41 -6.32
CA PRO A 158 4.21 3.21 -7.10
C PRO A 158 5.40 2.26 -7.26
N ILE A 159 6.64 2.76 -7.19
CA ILE A 159 7.86 1.94 -7.22
C ILE A 159 8.00 1.16 -5.91
N ILE A 160 7.85 1.84 -4.78
CA ILE A 160 7.90 1.22 -3.44
C ILE A 160 6.79 0.17 -3.29
N ILE A 161 5.56 0.49 -3.69
CA ILE A 161 4.43 -0.44 -3.63
C ILE A 161 4.72 -1.70 -4.47
N ALA A 162 5.30 -1.55 -5.68
CA ALA A 162 5.69 -2.70 -6.50
C ALA A 162 6.76 -3.57 -5.79
N GLY A 163 7.74 -2.95 -5.14
CA GLY A 163 8.71 -3.67 -4.32
C GLY A 163 8.06 -4.44 -3.16
N HIS A 164 7.05 -3.86 -2.50
CA HIS A 164 6.28 -4.54 -1.45
C HIS A 164 5.56 -5.77 -2.00
N GLN A 165 4.94 -5.69 -3.18
CA GLN A 165 4.29 -6.84 -3.80
C GLN A 165 5.26 -8.01 -4.01
N PHE A 166 6.45 -7.74 -4.57
CA PHE A 166 7.49 -8.75 -4.73
C PHE A 166 7.97 -9.31 -3.38
N THR A 167 8.05 -8.47 -2.35
CA THR A 167 8.41 -8.90 -1.00
C THR A 167 7.41 -9.90 -0.43
N THR A 168 6.11 -9.65 -0.57
CA THR A 168 5.04 -10.51 -0.06
C THR A 168 5.03 -11.91 -0.68
N ILE A 169 5.48 -12.04 -1.92
CA ILE A 169 5.60 -13.34 -2.62
C ILE A 169 7.02 -13.93 -2.56
N SER A 170 7.90 -13.37 -1.71
CA SER A 170 9.30 -13.80 -1.53
C SER A 170 10.19 -13.66 -2.78
N HIS A 171 9.82 -12.80 -3.72
CA HIS A 171 10.64 -12.42 -4.87
C HIS A 171 11.63 -11.31 -4.49
N HIS A 172 12.52 -11.59 -3.54
CA HIS A 172 13.38 -10.57 -2.92
C HIS A 172 14.35 -9.89 -3.90
N GLN A 173 14.77 -10.58 -4.97
CA GLN A 173 15.65 -9.99 -5.98
C GLN A 173 14.93 -8.92 -6.81
N ASP A 174 13.67 -9.17 -7.19
CA ASP A 174 12.86 -8.18 -7.91
C ASP A 174 12.46 -7.04 -6.98
N ALA A 175 12.13 -7.34 -5.71
CA ALA A 175 11.89 -6.33 -4.69
C ALA A 175 13.10 -5.39 -4.51
N ALA A 176 14.30 -5.94 -4.38
CA ALA A 176 15.54 -5.16 -4.25
C ALA A 176 15.77 -4.25 -5.46
N ARG A 177 15.48 -4.73 -6.68
CA ARG A 177 15.58 -3.90 -7.89
C ARG A 177 14.64 -2.70 -7.82
N GLU A 178 13.38 -2.92 -7.45
CA GLU A 178 12.40 -1.83 -7.35
C GLU A 178 12.79 -0.82 -6.26
N TYR A 179 13.16 -1.28 -5.06
CA TYR A 179 13.59 -0.37 -4.00
C TYR A 179 14.87 0.41 -4.35
N LEU A 180 15.80 -0.18 -5.10
CA LEU A 180 16.99 0.52 -5.60
C LEU A 180 16.65 1.60 -6.63
N GLU A 181 15.62 1.41 -7.47
CA GLU A 181 15.12 2.49 -8.34
C GLU A 181 14.54 3.64 -7.51
N ALA A 182 13.76 3.34 -6.47
CA ALA A 182 13.27 4.36 -5.56
C ALA A 182 14.40 5.09 -4.81
N TYR A 183 15.46 4.38 -4.42
CA TYR A 183 16.64 4.95 -3.78
C TYR A 183 17.37 5.97 -4.66
N LYS A 184 17.44 5.74 -5.98
CA LYS A 184 18.03 6.72 -6.92
C LYS A 184 17.29 8.06 -6.91
N LEU A 185 15.98 8.04 -6.63
CA LEU A 185 15.13 9.23 -6.62
C LEU A 185 15.11 9.92 -5.24
N MET A 186 15.21 9.16 -4.13
CA MET A 186 15.21 9.73 -2.78
C MET A 186 16.14 8.94 -1.83
N PRO A 187 17.46 9.15 -1.92
CA PRO A 187 18.45 8.36 -1.18
C PRO A 187 18.46 8.64 0.34
N ASP A 188 18.00 9.82 0.76
CA ASP A 188 17.97 10.22 2.18
C ASP A 188 16.65 9.82 2.89
N ASN A 189 15.80 9.03 2.25
CA ASN A 189 14.58 8.53 2.87
C ASN A 189 14.88 7.30 3.75
N GLN A 190 14.51 7.39 5.02
CA GLN A 190 14.70 6.31 6.00
C GLN A 190 14.03 5.00 5.57
N LEU A 191 12.75 5.04 5.20
CA LEU A 191 11.98 3.85 4.80
C LEU A 191 12.57 3.18 3.56
N ILE A 192 13.00 3.96 2.56
CA ILE A 192 13.60 3.39 1.34
C ILE A 192 14.89 2.64 1.67
N ASN A 193 15.76 3.21 2.53
CA ASN A 193 16.97 2.53 2.98
C ASN A 193 16.67 1.23 3.74
N LEU A 194 15.63 1.23 4.60
CA LEU A 194 15.17 0.03 5.29
C LEU A 194 14.71 -1.05 4.31
N CYS A 195 13.89 -0.68 3.32
CA CYS A 195 13.37 -1.58 2.31
C CYS A 195 14.48 -2.18 1.44
N VAL A 196 15.43 -1.36 0.94
CA VAL A 196 16.58 -1.83 0.16
C VAL A 196 17.42 -2.80 1.00
N GLY A 197 17.79 -2.39 2.21
CA GLY A 197 18.65 -3.18 3.08
C GLY A 197 18.04 -4.53 3.44
N SER A 198 16.76 -4.54 3.83
CA SER A 198 16.01 -5.76 4.15
C SER A 198 15.87 -6.69 2.94
N ALA A 199 15.55 -6.16 1.75
CA ALA A 199 15.43 -6.96 0.55
C ALA A 199 16.76 -7.61 0.14
N ILE A 200 17.87 -6.86 0.19
CA ILE A 200 19.21 -7.39 -0.13
C ILE A 200 19.65 -8.46 0.88
N VAL A 201 19.40 -8.26 2.19
CA VAL A 201 19.66 -9.30 3.20
C VAL A 201 18.88 -10.58 2.87
N ASN A 202 17.60 -10.48 2.51
CA ASN A 202 16.81 -11.65 2.12
C ASN A 202 17.32 -12.32 0.84
N VAL A 203 17.82 -11.56 -0.14
CA VAL A 203 18.51 -12.12 -1.32
C VAL A 203 19.75 -12.92 -0.90
N ALA A 204 20.54 -12.42 0.04
CA ALA A 204 21.75 -13.09 0.52
C ALA A 204 21.47 -14.43 1.21
N LEU A 205 20.31 -14.56 1.85
CA LEU A 205 19.88 -15.80 2.52
C LEU A 205 19.38 -16.86 1.53
N GLY A 206 19.11 -16.49 0.27
CA GLY A 206 18.76 -17.42 -0.79
C GLY A 206 19.86 -18.47 -1.05
N PHE A 207 19.46 -19.70 -1.37
CA PHE A 207 20.41 -20.81 -1.57
C PHE A 207 21.23 -20.72 -2.87
N ARG A 208 20.75 -19.96 -3.87
CA ARG A 208 21.37 -19.88 -5.21
C ARG A 208 22.48 -18.83 -5.33
N LEU A 209 22.60 -17.92 -4.36
CA LEU A 209 23.59 -16.84 -4.44
C LEU A 209 24.98 -17.34 -4.03
N LEU A 210 25.99 -17.08 -4.87
CA LEU A 210 27.38 -17.46 -4.60
C LEU A 210 28.06 -16.47 -3.62
N ASN A 211 27.99 -15.17 -3.90
CA ASN A 211 28.70 -14.13 -3.12
C ASN A 211 27.86 -13.58 -1.96
N LYS A 212 27.44 -14.47 -1.04
CA LYS A 212 26.55 -14.12 0.07
C LYS A 212 27.12 -13.05 0.99
N HIS A 213 28.41 -13.13 1.34
CA HIS A 213 29.05 -12.17 2.25
C HIS A 213 29.03 -10.74 1.71
N GLN A 214 29.33 -10.56 0.42
CA GLN A 214 29.26 -9.25 -0.22
C GLN A 214 27.83 -8.69 -0.22
N CYS A 215 26.84 -9.56 -0.50
CA CYS A 215 25.44 -9.18 -0.50
C CYS A 215 24.96 -8.80 0.91
N VAL A 216 25.33 -9.55 1.94
CA VAL A 216 25.08 -9.18 3.35
C VAL A 216 25.67 -7.82 3.66
N LEU A 217 26.95 -7.58 3.31
CA LEU A 217 27.61 -6.30 3.57
C LEU A 217 26.87 -5.13 2.92
N GLN A 218 26.41 -5.29 1.67
CA GLN A 218 25.60 -4.28 0.97
C GLN A 218 24.28 -4.02 1.70
N GLY A 219 23.54 -5.07 2.07
CA GLY A 219 22.28 -4.93 2.79
C GLY A 219 22.47 -4.21 4.13
N MET A 220 23.50 -4.61 4.89
CA MET A 220 23.85 -3.98 6.18
C MET A 220 24.25 -2.52 6.03
N ALA A 221 24.90 -2.12 4.92
CA ALA A 221 25.25 -0.72 4.67
C ALA A 221 24.01 0.17 4.50
N PHE A 222 22.98 -0.30 3.78
CA PHE A 222 21.70 0.42 3.67
C PHE A 222 20.97 0.49 5.01
N LEU A 223 20.95 -0.59 5.79
CA LEU A 223 20.34 -0.59 7.13
C LEU A 223 21.07 0.34 8.10
N HIS A 224 22.41 0.41 8.01
CA HIS A 224 23.18 1.37 8.79
C HIS A 224 22.87 2.81 8.38
N ASN A 225 22.67 3.07 7.09
CA ASN A 225 22.25 4.40 6.63
C ASN A 225 20.82 4.75 7.10
N ASN A 226 19.89 3.79 7.10
CA ASN A 226 18.58 3.94 7.74
C ASN A 226 18.73 4.34 9.22
N LEU A 227 19.55 3.61 9.99
CA LEU A 227 19.84 3.93 11.39
C LEU A 227 20.37 5.35 11.59
N ARG A 228 21.33 5.77 10.75
CA ARG A 228 21.90 7.13 10.77
C ARG A 228 20.86 8.19 10.47
N LEU A 229 20.04 7.98 9.43
CA LEU A 229 19.01 8.92 9.01
C LEU A 229 17.87 9.04 10.03
N SER A 230 17.59 7.97 10.78
CA SER A 230 16.59 7.93 11.87
C SER A 230 17.10 8.49 13.20
N GLY A 231 18.33 9.03 13.26
CA GLY A 231 18.88 9.59 14.49
C GLY A 231 19.09 8.56 15.60
N ASN A 232 19.28 7.27 15.25
CA ASN A 232 19.30 6.15 16.19
C ASN A 232 18.01 5.96 16.99
N SER A 233 16.84 6.19 16.37
CA SER A 233 15.55 5.86 16.99
C SER A 233 15.47 4.42 17.49
N GLN A 234 14.57 4.18 18.45
CA GLN A 234 14.39 2.84 19.03
C GLN A 234 14.05 1.80 17.94
N GLU A 235 13.19 2.16 16.99
CA GLU A 235 12.82 1.33 15.83
C GLU A 235 14.02 0.97 14.96
N ALA A 236 14.87 1.95 14.63
CA ALA A 236 15.99 1.70 13.73
C ALA A 236 17.08 0.84 14.41
N LEU A 237 17.30 1.02 15.72
CA LEU A 237 18.17 0.15 16.52
C LEU A 237 17.64 -1.29 16.53
N PHE A 238 16.34 -1.46 16.75
CA PHE A 238 15.69 -2.77 16.72
C PHE A 238 15.83 -3.43 15.35
N ASN A 239 15.51 -2.71 14.27
CA ASN A 239 15.60 -3.22 12.90
C ASN A 239 17.02 -3.63 12.52
N PHE A 240 18.04 -2.86 12.91
CA PHE A 240 19.44 -3.21 12.69
C PHE A 240 19.84 -4.46 13.47
N GLY A 241 19.47 -4.55 14.76
CA GLY A 241 19.69 -5.74 15.59
C GLY A 241 18.98 -6.98 15.06
N ARG A 242 17.74 -6.85 14.55
CA ARG A 242 17.00 -7.90 13.86
C ARG A 242 17.74 -8.39 12.62
N ALA A 243 18.29 -7.49 11.81
CA ALA A 243 19.05 -7.87 10.63
C ALA A 243 20.34 -8.62 10.99
N CYS A 244 21.10 -8.14 11.98
CA CYS A 244 22.27 -8.86 12.53
C CYS A 244 21.90 -10.28 12.97
N HIS A 245 20.81 -10.42 13.73
CA HIS A 245 20.31 -11.71 14.20
C HIS A 245 19.96 -12.61 13.01
N HIS A 246 19.29 -12.06 12.00
CA HIS A 246 18.83 -12.79 10.82
C HIS A 246 19.97 -13.38 9.99
N VAL A 247 21.12 -12.69 9.92
CA VAL A 247 22.33 -13.17 9.21
C VAL A 247 23.31 -13.94 10.11
N GLY A 248 22.96 -14.17 11.38
CA GLY A 248 23.77 -14.94 12.32
C GLY A 248 24.84 -14.16 13.09
N LEU A 249 24.88 -12.83 12.99
CA LEU A 249 25.75 -11.94 13.79
C LEU A 249 25.12 -11.71 15.17
N VAL A 250 25.05 -12.79 15.96
CA VAL A 250 24.29 -12.83 17.22
C VAL A 250 24.86 -11.95 18.32
N SER A 251 26.18 -11.75 18.37
CA SER A 251 26.83 -10.88 19.34
C SER A 251 26.44 -9.42 19.12
N GLU A 252 26.50 -8.97 17.87
CA GLU A 252 26.08 -7.63 17.44
C GLU A 252 24.57 -7.45 17.67
N ALA A 253 23.76 -8.45 17.33
CA ALA A 253 22.34 -8.42 17.60
C ALA A 253 22.04 -8.17 19.08
N ALA A 254 22.73 -8.87 19.98
CA ALA A 254 22.57 -8.69 21.43
C ALA A 254 22.90 -7.26 21.88
N ILE A 255 23.98 -6.65 21.35
CA ILE A 255 24.35 -5.26 21.64
C ILE A 255 23.23 -4.30 21.22
N TYR A 256 22.67 -4.48 20.01
CA TYR A 256 21.61 -3.60 19.53
C TYR A 256 20.29 -3.80 20.28
N TYR A 257 19.91 -5.04 20.63
CA TYR A 257 18.74 -5.25 21.48
C TYR A 257 18.92 -4.62 22.86
N GLN A 258 20.11 -4.68 23.46
CA GLN A 258 20.37 -3.99 24.72
C GLN A 258 20.18 -2.48 24.58
N ARG A 259 20.69 -1.86 23.50
CA ARG A 259 20.46 -0.43 23.23
C ARG A 259 18.98 -0.10 23.09
N VAL A 260 18.17 -0.99 22.50
CA VAL A 260 16.72 -0.82 22.44
C VAL A 260 16.11 -0.83 23.85
N LEU A 261 16.54 -1.73 24.74
CA LEU A 261 16.10 -1.77 26.14
C LEU A 261 16.44 -0.49 26.91
N ASP A 262 17.60 0.10 26.59
CA ASP A 262 18.09 1.34 27.21
C ASP A 262 17.47 2.61 26.60
N THR A 263 16.70 2.49 25.51
CA THR A 263 16.09 3.61 24.78
C THR A 263 14.58 3.63 25.03
N HIS A 264 14.05 4.77 25.47
CA HIS A 264 12.60 4.98 25.59
C HIS A 264 12.09 5.70 24.35
N GLU A 265 10.97 5.24 23.80
CA GLU A 265 10.28 5.89 22.69
C GLU A 265 8.87 6.28 23.15
N ASP A 266 8.48 7.52 22.87
CA ASP A 266 7.12 7.98 23.14
C ASP A 266 6.19 7.52 22.02
N ASP A 267 4.92 7.31 22.35
CA ASP A 267 3.92 6.98 21.35
C ASP A 267 3.65 8.18 20.43
N TYR A 268 3.75 7.97 19.11
CA TYR A 268 3.41 8.99 18.12
C TYR A 268 2.07 8.68 17.45
N PRO A 269 1.21 9.70 17.25
CA PRO A 269 -0.07 9.48 16.60
C PRO A 269 0.15 8.85 15.22
N ILE A 270 -0.40 7.66 15.02
CA ILE A 270 -0.39 7.05 13.69
C ILE A 270 -1.13 8.01 12.75
N PRO A 271 -0.50 8.44 11.63
CA PRO A 271 -1.13 9.36 10.70
C PRO A 271 -2.47 8.81 10.25
N LYS A 272 -3.54 9.49 10.67
CA LYS A 272 -4.89 9.18 10.23
C LYS A 272 -5.07 9.71 8.82
N LEU A 273 -5.63 8.90 7.95
CA LEU A 273 -6.03 9.39 6.63
C LEU A 273 -7.20 10.38 6.80
N PRO A 274 -7.36 11.40 5.94
CA PRO A 274 -8.23 12.55 6.17
C PRO A 274 -9.69 12.26 6.56
N ASN A 275 -10.24 11.08 6.24
CA ASN A 275 -11.63 10.68 6.47
C ASN A 275 -11.76 9.37 7.28
N GLU A 276 -10.70 8.95 7.98
CA GLU A 276 -10.73 7.82 8.90
C GLU A 276 -11.61 8.20 10.10
N ASN A 277 -12.69 7.44 10.35
CA ASN A 277 -13.67 7.76 11.39
C ASN A 277 -12.98 8.22 12.69
N LEU A 278 -13.51 9.30 13.28
CA LEU A 278 -13.29 9.67 14.67
C LEU A 278 -13.94 8.61 15.56
N ASP A 279 -13.47 7.37 15.52
CA ASP A 279 -13.69 6.49 16.66
C ASP A 279 -12.97 7.14 17.84
N PRO A 280 -13.69 7.46 18.93
CA PRO A 280 -13.11 8.11 20.08
C PRO A 280 -12.20 7.08 20.71
N VAL A 281 -10.89 7.24 20.49
CA VAL A 281 -9.85 6.39 21.06
C VAL A 281 -9.99 4.94 20.56
N GLU A 282 -9.27 4.59 19.48
CA GLU A 282 -8.75 3.23 19.45
C GLU A 282 -8.08 3.04 20.81
N ASN A 283 -8.58 2.12 21.65
CA ASN A 283 -8.04 1.75 22.95
C ASN A 283 -6.64 1.11 22.77
N ARG A 284 -5.72 1.85 22.17
CA ARG A 284 -4.34 1.46 22.02
C ARG A 284 -3.74 1.60 23.40
N LYS A 285 -3.26 0.47 23.89
CA LYS A 285 -2.52 0.45 25.14
C LYS A 285 -1.31 1.39 24.96
N PRO A 286 -1.00 2.23 25.96
CA PRO A 286 0.21 3.03 25.92
C PRO A 286 1.44 2.14 25.69
N GLY A 287 2.41 2.67 24.95
CA GLY A 287 3.61 1.95 24.52
C GLY A 287 3.41 1.11 23.25
N TYR A 288 2.51 1.48 22.34
CA TYR A 288 2.34 0.74 21.08
C TYR A 288 3.48 0.99 20.09
N CYS A 289 4.28 2.05 20.29
CA CYS A 289 5.53 2.27 19.58
C CYS A 289 6.75 1.66 20.32
N ASP A 290 6.58 1.18 21.55
CA ASP A 290 7.68 0.67 22.37
C ASP A 290 8.06 -0.76 22.00
N LEU A 291 9.29 -0.93 21.48
CA LEU A 291 9.83 -2.21 21.01
C LEU A 291 10.70 -2.93 22.05
N ARG A 292 10.75 -2.46 23.30
CA ARG A 292 11.54 -3.10 24.37
C ARG A 292 11.12 -4.53 24.62
N ARG A 293 9.82 -4.84 24.54
CA ARG A 293 9.32 -6.19 24.75
C ARG A 293 9.78 -7.15 23.65
N GLU A 294 9.72 -6.73 22.40
CA GLU A 294 10.17 -7.48 21.23
C GLU A 294 11.69 -7.67 21.24
N ALA A 295 12.44 -6.62 21.62
CA ALA A 295 13.89 -6.68 21.77
C ALA A 295 14.28 -7.65 22.90
N ALA A 296 13.64 -7.55 24.06
CA ALA A 296 13.84 -8.46 25.19
C ALA A 296 13.54 -9.91 24.80
N TYR A 297 12.44 -10.16 24.10
CA TYR A 297 12.11 -11.50 23.61
C TYR A 297 13.21 -12.05 22.69
N ASN A 298 13.72 -11.26 21.75
CA ASN A 298 14.80 -11.70 20.86
C ASN A 298 16.14 -11.89 21.60
N LEU A 299 16.45 -11.03 22.56
CA LEU A 299 17.65 -11.13 23.39
C LEU A 299 17.62 -12.37 24.28
N HIS A 300 16.45 -12.73 24.83
CA HIS A 300 16.30 -13.96 25.61
C HIS A 300 16.64 -15.20 24.77
N LEU A 301 16.27 -15.23 23.49
CA LEU A 301 16.58 -16.36 22.60
C LEU A 301 18.09 -16.50 22.41
N ILE A 302 18.81 -15.39 22.26
CA ILE A 302 20.27 -15.38 22.16
C ILE A 302 20.89 -15.91 23.46
N TYR A 303 20.49 -15.39 24.62
CA TYR A 303 20.99 -15.86 25.91
C TYR A 303 20.69 -17.34 26.15
N LYS A 304 19.47 -17.78 25.84
CA LYS A 304 19.08 -19.19 25.95
C LYS A 304 19.96 -20.09 25.09
N ASN A 305 20.20 -19.72 23.84
CA ASN A 305 21.03 -20.50 22.91
C ASN A 305 22.52 -20.49 23.30
N SER A 306 22.99 -19.45 23.98
CA SER A 306 24.36 -19.37 24.51
C SER A 306 24.56 -20.18 25.82
N GLY A 307 23.50 -20.71 26.42
CA GLY A 307 23.54 -21.40 27.72
C GLY A 307 23.40 -20.46 28.94
N ALA A 308 23.30 -19.15 28.74
CA ALA A 308 23.07 -18.16 29.78
C ALA A 308 21.60 -18.14 30.26
N HIS A 309 21.13 -19.27 30.81
CA HIS A 309 19.74 -19.48 31.15
C HIS A 309 19.21 -18.53 32.24
N ASP A 310 20.06 -18.12 33.19
CA ASP A 310 19.67 -17.16 34.23
C ASP A 310 19.36 -15.79 33.63
N LEU A 311 20.24 -15.28 32.75
CA LEU A 311 20.01 -14.01 32.03
C LEU A 311 18.77 -14.10 31.14
N ALA A 312 18.58 -15.22 30.43
CA ALA A 312 17.40 -15.43 29.60
C ALA A 312 16.10 -15.35 30.40
N ARG A 313 16.06 -15.97 31.60
CA ARG A 313 14.92 -15.89 32.52
C ARG A 313 14.71 -14.48 33.06
N GLN A 314 15.79 -13.81 33.45
CA GLN A 314 15.73 -12.45 33.97
C GLN A 314 15.15 -11.48 32.95
N ILE A 315 15.64 -11.48 31.71
CA ILE A 315 15.13 -10.61 30.64
C ILE A 315 13.62 -10.81 30.41
N LEU A 316 13.14 -12.06 30.39
CA LEU A 316 11.71 -12.33 30.24
C LEU A 316 10.90 -11.83 31.45
N LYS A 317 11.43 -11.96 32.67
CA LYS A 317 10.77 -11.49 33.88
C LYS A 317 10.67 -9.97 33.91
N ASP A 318 11.71 -9.28 33.48
CA ASP A 318 11.82 -7.83 33.58
C ASP A 318 10.99 -7.12 32.50
N TYR A 319 10.89 -7.68 31.29
CA TYR A 319 10.31 -6.98 30.13
C TYR A 319 9.13 -7.68 29.44
N CYS A 320 8.90 -8.97 29.68
CA CYS A 320 7.91 -9.76 28.93
C CYS A 320 6.71 -10.25 29.77
N THR A 321 6.52 -9.70 30.97
CA THR A 321 5.36 -9.98 31.83
C THR A 321 4.11 -9.23 31.36
N VAL A 322 2.92 -9.74 31.69
CA VAL A 322 1.60 -9.20 31.31
C VAL A 322 0.85 -8.77 32.56
#